data_AF-A0A2V8S230-F1
#
_entry.id   AF-A0A2V8S230-F1
#
_cell.length_a   1.000
_cell.length_b   1.000
_cell.length_c   1.000
_cell.angle_alpha   90.00
_cell.angle_beta   90.00
_cell.angle_gamma   90.00
#
_symmetry.space_group_name_H-M   'P 1'
#
loop_
_entity.id
_entity.type
_entity.pdbx_description
1 polymer ?
#
loop_
_entity_poly.entity_id
_entity_poly.type
_entity_poly.pdbx_seq_one_letter_code
_entity_poly.pdbx_strand_id
1 'polypeptide(L)' 'MRAVLIIVGIVLAATGGVIAYRAAFVAPPAFIVNPEGAVHELPNIWRIMGGLVLLVAGLLIAFCAARRRA' A
#
# COMPACT_ATOMS: atom_id res chain seq x y z
N MET A 1 10.93 -15.89 -18.10
CA MET A 1 9.66 -15.20 -17.76
C MET A 1 9.26 -15.35 -16.30
N ARG A 2 9.47 -16.51 -15.69
CA ARG A 2 8.99 -16.79 -14.33
C ARG A 2 9.71 -16.02 -13.20
N ALA A 3 11.04 -15.96 -13.27
CA ALA A 3 11.84 -15.14 -12.34
C ALA A 3 11.45 -13.65 -12.44
N VAL A 4 11.16 -13.16 -13.65
CA VAL A 4 10.70 -11.78 -13.89
C VAL A 4 9.39 -11.51 -13.15
N LEU A 5 8.40 -12.41 -13.21
CA LEU A 5 7.13 -12.27 -12.50
C LEU A 5 7.29 -12.26 -10.98
N ILE A 6 8.21 -13.06 -10.44
CA ILE A 6 8.51 -13.08 -9.01
C ILE A 6 9.12 -11.73 -8.58
N ILE A 7 10.11 -11.25 -9.33
CA ILE A 7 10.77 -9.96 -9.05
C ILE A 7 9.74 -8.81 -9.12
N VAL A 8 8.92 -8.77 -10.16
CA VAL A 8 7.87 -7.75 -10.33
C VAL A 8 6.87 -7.79 -9.18
N GLY A 9 6.43 -8.98 -8.76
CA GLY A 9 5.51 -9.13 -7.62
C GLY A 9 6.12 -8.65 -6.30
N ILE A 10 7.41 -8.93 -6.06
CA ILE A 10 8.13 -8.45 -4.86
C ILE A 10 8.26 -6.93 -4.89
N VAL A 11 8.62 -6.34 -6.03
CA VAL A 11 8.73 -4.88 -6.17
C VAL A 11 7.38 -4.21 -5.93
N LEU A 12 6.30 -4.72 -6.51
CA LEU A 12 4.93 -4.24 -6.24
C LEU A 12 4.58 -4.34 -4.76
N ALA A 13 4.90 -5.47 -4.13
CA ALA A 13 4.61 -5.69 -2.72
C ALA A 13 5.35 -4.68 -1.81
N ALA A 14 6.65 -4.48 -2.07
CA ALA A 14 7.48 -3.51 -1.36
C ALA A 14 6.96 -2.08 -1.56
N THR A 15 6.56 -1.72 -2.78
CA THR A 15 6.04 -0.39 -3.09
C THR A 15 4.72 -0.13 -2.33
N GLY A 16 3.81 -1.11 -2.30
CA GLY A 16 2.58 -1.04 -1.51
C GLY A 16 2.83 -0.89 -0.01
N GLY A 17 3.80 -1.64 0.52
CA GLY A 17 4.21 -1.54 1.93
C GLY A 17 4.77 -0.16 2.28
N VAL A 18 5.62 0.42 1.43
CA VAL A 18 6.16 1.78 1.63
C VAL A 18 5.05 2.82 1.64
N ILE A 19 4.06 2.70 0.73
CA ILE A 19 2.92 3.61 0.68
C ILE A 19 2.07 3.51 1.94
N ALA A 20 1.75 2.28 2.38
CA ALA A 20 0.97 2.06 3.59
C ALA A 20 1.69 2.59 4.83
N TYR A 21 2.98 2.30 4.97
CA TYR A 21 3.82 2.79 6.08
C TYR A 21 3.88 4.33 6.11
N ARG A 22 4.19 4.95 4.96
CA ARG A 22 4.23 6.42 4.84
C ARG A 22 2.89 7.04 5.18
N ALA A 23 1.78 6.46 4.70
CA ALA A 23 0.45 6.96 4.96
C ALA A 23 0.03 6.82 6.43
N ALA A 24 0.49 5.77 7.12
CA ALA A 24 0.17 5.51 8.51
C ALA A 24 1.01 6.31 9.51
N PHE A 25 2.31 6.54 9.21
CA PHE A 25 3.26 7.04 10.22
C PHE A 25 3.96 8.35 9.84
N VAL A 26 3.95 8.75 8.57
CA VAL A 26 4.79 9.88 8.08
C VAL A 26 3.95 10.98 7.45
N ALA A 27 2.78 10.66 6.89
CA ALA A 27 1.94 11.63 6.22
C ALA A 27 1.29 12.57 7.26
N PRO A 28 1.41 13.90 7.09
CA PRO A 28 0.67 14.84 7.93
C PRO A 28 -0.84 14.60 7.75
N PRO A 29 -1.63 14.61 8.85
CA PRO A 29 -3.07 14.48 8.77
C PRO A 29 -3.62 15.59 7.87
N ALA A 30 -4.55 15.24 6.98
CA ALA A 30 -5.22 16.23 6.16
C ALA A 30 -6.22 16.96 7.07
N PHE A 31 -6.03 18.27 7.23
CA PHE A 31 -6.93 19.09 8.03
C PHE A 31 -8.06 19.59 7.14
N ILE A 32 -9.28 19.13 7.39
CA ILE A 32 -10.48 19.80 6.88
C ILE A 32 -10.87 20.84 7.91
N VAL A 33 -10.73 22.12 7.55
CA VAL A 33 -11.26 23.22 8.35
C VAL A 33 -12.74 23.31 8.04
N ASN A 34 -13.59 22.83 8.94
CA ASN A 34 -15.02 23.08 8.84
C ASN A 34 -15.30 24.57 9.06
N PRO A 35 -16.35 25.15 8.46
CA PRO A 35 -16.69 26.57 8.62
C PRO A 35 -16.95 27.00 10.08
N GLU A 36 -17.15 26.04 10.99
CA GLU A 36 -17.35 26.24 12.43
C GLU A 36 -16.05 26.22 13.27
N GLY A 37 -14.87 26.11 12.64
CA GLY A 37 -13.56 26.14 13.32
C GLY A 37 -13.14 24.82 13.99
N ALA A 38 -13.95 23.77 13.88
CA ALA A 38 -13.57 22.42 14.29
C ALA A 38 -12.56 21.83 13.31
N VAL A 39 -11.34 21.59 13.79
CA VAL A 39 -10.28 20.90 13.04
C VAL A 39 -10.51 19.40 13.22
N HIS A 40 -10.86 18.68 12.15
CA HIS A 40 -10.85 17.22 12.15
C HIS A 40 -9.63 16.73 11.38
N GLU A 41 -8.77 15.98 12.07
CA GLU A 41 -7.72 15.20 11.46
C GLU A 41 -8.40 14.11 10.63
N LEU A 42 -8.40 14.23 9.30
CA LEU A 42 -8.82 13.11 8.45
C LEU A 42 -7.65 12.13 8.39
N PRO A 43 -7.77 10.95 9.00
CA PRO A 43 -6.72 9.94 8.89
C PRO A 43 -6.65 9.53 7.43
N ASN A 44 -5.43 9.33 6.92
CA ASN A 44 -5.19 9.00 5.52
C ASN A 44 -5.50 7.51 5.20
N ILE A 45 -6.61 7.00 5.75
CA ILE A 45 -7.08 5.61 5.70
C ILE A 45 -7.14 5.10 4.27
N TRP A 46 -7.62 5.92 3.33
CA TRP A 46 -7.70 5.55 1.92
C TRP A 46 -6.32 5.23 1.31
N ARG A 47 -5.27 5.97 1.68
CA ARG A 47 -3.90 5.71 1.22
C ARG A 47 -3.29 4.49 1.90
N ILE A 48 -3.62 4.26 3.18
CA ILE A 48 -3.20 3.06 3.90
C ILE A 48 -3.81 1.82 3.25
N MET A 49 -5.12 1.83 3.00
CA MET A 49 -5.82 0.72 2.33
C MET A 49 -5.29 0.51 0.91
N GLY A 50 -5.07 1.57 0.14
CA GLY A 50 -4.48 1.47 -1.20
C GLY A 50 -3.10 0.82 -1.19
N GLY A 51 -2.23 1.20 -0.26
CA GLY A 51 -0.91 0.59 -0.07
C GLY A 51 -1.00 -0.89 0.33
N LEU A 52 -1.91 -1.24 1.24
CA LEU A 52 -2.15 -2.62 1.68
C LEU A 52 -2.66 -3.51 0.55
N VAL A 53 -3.61 -3.04 -0.25
CA VAL A 53 -4.12 -3.78 -1.40
C VAL A 53 -3.00 -4.06 -2.40
N LEU A 54 -2.19 -3.04 -2.70
CA LEU A 54 -1.03 -3.20 -3.60
C LEU A 54 0.00 -4.19 -3.04
N LEU A 55 0.23 -4.16 -1.73
CA LEU A 55 1.12 -5.09 -1.04
C LEU A 55 0.65 -6.54 -1.20
N VAL A 56 -0.63 -6.79 -0.89
CA VAL A 56 -1.22 -8.14 -0.95
C VAL A 56 -1.26 -8.64 -2.39
N ALA A 57 -1.64 -7.78 -3.35
CA ALA A 57 -1.67 -8.14 -4.76
C ALA A 57 -0.27 -8.52 -5.29
N GLY A 58 0.75 -7.72 -4.98
CA GLY A 58 2.14 -8.01 -5.34
C GLY A 58 2.64 -9.33 -4.75
N LEU A 59 2.33 -9.57 -3.47
CA LEU A 59 2.68 -10.81 -2.78
C LEU A 59 2.01 -12.03 -3.42
N LEU A 60 0.71 -11.94 -3.74
CA LEU A 60 -0.04 -13.01 -4.40
C LEU A 60 0.52 -13.33 -5.79
N ILE A 61 0.91 -12.31 -6.56
CA ILE A 61 1.53 -12.50 -7.88
C ILE A 61 2.88 -13.22 -7.72
N ALA A 62 3.74 -12.76 -6.80
CA ALA A 62 5.03 -13.39 -6.55
C ALA A 62 4.87 -14.84 -6.06
N PHE A 63 3.93 -15.08 -5.14
CA PHE A 63 3.67 -16.39 -4.55
C PHE A 63 3.09 -17.37 -5.56
N CYS A 64 2.11 -16.96 -6.36
CA CYS A 64 1.57 -17.79 -7.45
C CYS A 64 2.64 -18.07 -8.51
N ALA A 65 3.45 -17.07 -8.87
CA ALA A 65 4.56 -17.25 -9.80
C ALA A 65 5.61 -18.22 -9.24
N ALA A 66 5.88 -18.21 -7.93
CA ALA A 66 6.75 -19.17 -7.27
C ALA A 66 6.15 -20.59 -7.22
N ARG A 67 4.84 -20.71 -6.95
CA ARG A 67 4.15 -22.01 -6.76
C ARG A 67 3.84 -22.81 -8.01
N ARG A 68 3.69 -22.22 -9.20
CA ARG A 68 3.45 -22.94 -10.48
C ARG A 68 4.56 -23.95 -10.91
N ARG A 69 5.47 -24.39 -10.03
CA ARG A 69 6.62 -25.31 -10.27
C ARG A 69 6.60 -26.49 -9.32
N ALA A 70 5.88 -26.38 -8.21
CA ALA A 70 5.71 -27.47 -7.27
C ALA A 70 4.63 -28.41 -7.80
#